data_AF-A0A366MMG6-F1
#
_entry.id   AF-A0A366MMG6-F1
#
_cell.length_a   1.000
_cell.length_b   1.000
_cell.length_c   1.000
_cell.angle_alpha   90.00
_cell.angle_beta   90.00
_cell.angle_gamma   90.00
#
_symmetry.space_group_name_H-M   'P 1'
#
loop_
_entity.id
_entity.type
_entity.pdbx_description
1 polymer ?
#
loop_
_entity_poly.entity_id
_entity_poly.type
_entity_poly.pdbx_seq_one_letter_code
_entity_poly.pdbx_strand_id
1 'polypeptide(L)'
;MEFLSGNFLIETIVPKDELIVSRTDLKGIITYANETFAKISGYNSDELIGKPHNIVRHPDMPKSIFKELWVDLQTKGRWSGVVKNLRKDEGFYWVYAEISQVLKNEKLIEYKSIRTPISFEEKIKYQLLYDEIREKNNEIKRVIKYI
;
A
#
# COMPACT_ATOMS: atom_id res chain seq x y z
N MET A 1 6.90 -15.89 8.37
CA MET A 1 5.55 -15.56 8.86
C MET A 1 4.63 -16.57 8.22
N GLU A 2 4.16 -17.53 9.01
CA GLU A 2 3.22 -18.56 8.58
C GLU A 2 1.80 -18.00 8.72
N PHE A 3 1.06 -17.96 7.62
CA PHE A 3 -0.37 -17.61 7.63
C PHE A 3 -1.10 -18.94 7.60
N LEU A 4 -1.66 -19.33 8.74
CA LEU A 4 -2.34 -20.62 8.92
C LEU A 4 -3.77 -20.62 8.35
N SER A 5 -4.23 -19.46 7.86
CA SER A 5 -5.56 -19.23 7.31
C SER A 5 -5.48 -19.09 5.77
N GLY A 6 -6.50 -19.50 5.02
CA GLY A 6 -6.56 -19.25 3.56
C GLY A 6 -6.76 -17.78 3.19
N ASN A 7 -7.01 -16.90 4.18
CA ASN A 7 -7.41 -15.52 3.96
C ASN A 7 -6.34 -14.68 3.25
N PHE A 8 -5.06 -15.02 3.39
CA PHE A 8 -3.98 -14.31 2.67
C PHE A 8 -4.04 -14.46 1.14
N LEU A 9 -4.89 -15.38 0.63
CA LEU A 9 -5.17 -15.54 -0.79
C LEU A 9 -6.37 -14.72 -1.26
N ILE A 10 -7.13 -14.13 -0.34
CA ILE A 10 -8.37 -13.43 -0.64
C ILE A 10 -8.05 -11.98 -1.01
N GLU A 11 -8.31 -11.65 -2.26
CA GLU A 11 -8.30 -10.27 -2.74
C GLU A 11 -9.64 -9.58 -2.43
N THR A 12 -9.59 -8.40 -1.83
CA THR A 12 -10.70 -7.44 -1.86
C THR A 12 -10.56 -6.51 -3.05
N ILE A 13 -11.58 -6.49 -3.90
CA ILE A 13 -11.62 -5.61 -5.07
C ILE A 13 -11.98 -4.18 -4.63
N VAL A 14 -11.12 -3.23 -5.01
CA VAL A 14 -11.43 -1.80 -4.86
C VAL A 14 -12.46 -1.41 -5.92
N PRO A 15 -13.63 -0.86 -5.55
CA PRO A 15 -14.65 -0.45 -6.52
C PRO A 15 -14.13 0.62 -7.48
N LYS A 16 -14.55 0.57 -8.75
CA LYS A 16 -14.10 1.47 -9.82
C LYS A 16 -14.30 2.95 -9.51
N ASP A 17 -15.40 3.27 -8.84
CA ASP A 17 -15.83 4.66 -8.57
C ASP A 17 -15.45 5.15 -7.17
N GLU A 18 -14.67 4.37 -6.42
CA GLU A 18 -14.21 4.74 -5.08
C GLU A 18 -12.72 5.09 -5.05
N LEU A 19 -12.40 6.15 -4.31
CA LEU A 19 -11.03 6.56 -4.03
C LEU A 19 -10.65 6.22 -2.60
N ILE A 20 -9.48 5.64 -2.41
CA ILE A 20 -8.90 5.46 -1.09
C ILE A 20 -8.01 6.67 -0.80
N VAL A 21 -8.31 7.41 0.26
CA VAL A 21 -7.59 8.65 0.60
C VAL A 21 -7.04 8.56 2.02
N SER A 22 -5.77 8.93 2.18
CA SER A 22 -5.14 9.07 3.50
C SER A 22 -4.19 10.25 3.54
N ARG A 23 -4.00 10.82 4.73
CA ARG A 23 -2.94 11.81 5.00
C ARG A 23 -2.10 11.32 6.17
N THR A 24 -0.83 11.73 6.18
CA THR A 24 0.09 11.45 7.27
C THR A 24 0.85 12.69 7.70
N ASP A 25 1.31 12.70 8.94
CA ASP A 25 2.37 13.60 9.35
C ASP A 25 3.71 13.25 8.65
N LEU A 26 4.76 14.01 8.98
CA LEU A 26 6.10 13.82 8.41
C LEU A 26 6.81 12.54 8.87
N LYS A 27 6.28 11.87 9.91
CA LYS A 27 6.75 10.57 10.41
C LYS A 27 5.99 9.40 9.78
N GLY A 28 5.02 9.68 8.90
CA GLY A 28 4.18 8.68 8.26
C GLY A 28 3.05 8.16 9.17
N ILE A 29 2.72 8.87 10.25
CA ILE A 29 1.58 8.56 11.11
C ILE A 29 0.31 9.08 10.46
N ILE A 30 -0.69 8.22 10.31
CA ILE A 30 -1.97 8.56 9.68
C ILE A 30 -2.70 9.62 10.52
N THR A 31 -2.96 10.76 9.90
CA THR A 31 -3.73 11.89 10.48
C THR A 31 -5.15 11.95 9.92
N TYR A 32 -5.39 11.30 8.77
CA TYR A 32 -6.70 11.22 8.14
C TYR A 32 -6.80 9.95 7.29
N ALA A 33 -7.97 9.33 7.32
CA ALA A 33 -8.37 8.22 6.46
C ALA A 33 -9.84 8.42 6.08
N ASN A 34 -10.19 8.28 4.80
CA ASN A 34 -11.61 8.29 4.42
C ASN A 34 -12.29 6.95 4.71
N GLU A 35 -13.62 6.93 4.65
CA GLU A 35 -14.44 5.74 4.91
C GLU A 35 -14.08 4.57 3.98
N THR A 36 -13.82 4.85 2.70
CA THR A 36 -13.35 3.83 1.75
C THR A 36 -12.04 3.19 2.22
N PHE A 37 -11.08 3.95 2.74
CA PHE A 37 -9.84 3.37 3.26
C PHE A 37 -10.10 2.43 4.43
N ALA A 38 -10.92 2.84 5.41
CA ALA A 38 -11.32 2.00 6.53
C ALA A 38 -11.96 0.68 6.03
N LYS A 39 -13.02 0.80 5.22
CA LYS A 39 -13.77 -0.34 4.67
C LYS A 39 -12.90 -1.32 3.87
N ILE A 40 -12.06 -0.83 2.96
CA ILE A 40 -11.24 -1.67 2.08
C ILE A 40 -10.06 -2.29 2.82
N SER A 41 -9.49 -1.62 3.81
CA SER A 41 -8.40 -2.16 4.62
C SER A 41 -8.87 -3.12 5.72
N GLY A 42 -10.17 -3.13 6.03
CA GLY A 42 -10.75 -3.95 7.10
C GLY A 42 -10.52 -3.37 8.50
N TYR A 43 -10.04 -2.14 8.60
CA TYR A 43 -9.87 -1.42 9.86
C TYR A 43 -11.02 -0.44 10.08
N ASN A 44 -11.33 -0.14 11.34
CA ASN A 44 -12.14 1.03 11.66
C ASN A 44 -11.31 2.31 11.52
N SER A 45 -11.97 3.46 11.29
CA SER A 45 -11.30 4.77 11.22
C SER A 45 -10.38 5.01 12.42
N ASP A 46 -10.88 4.73 13.61
CA ASP A 46 -10.19 5.00 14.87
C ASP A 46 -8.99 4.08 15.10
N GLU A 47 -8.97 2.93 14.42
CA GLU A 47 -7.82 2.03 14.41
C GLU A 47 -6.74 2.46 13.43
N LEU A 48 -7.09 3.25 12.40
CA LEU A 48 -6.15 3.79 11.42
C LEU A 48 -5.49 5.06 11.94
N ILE A 49 -6.25 5.98 12.53
CA ILE A 49 -5.72 7.26 13.02
C ILE A 49 -4.65 7.03 14.09
N GLY A 50 -3.53 7.72 13.98
CA GLY A 50 -2.41 7.61 14.91
C GLY A 50 -1.53 6.37 14.69
N LYS A 51 -1.84 5.51 13.70
CA LYS A 51 -0.96 4.40 13.32
C LYS A 51 0.00 4.79 12.20
N PRO A 52 1.20 4.18 12.15
CA PRO A 52 2.05 4.30 10.99
C PRO A 52 1.35 3.72 9.74
N HIS A 53 1.49 4.39 8.59
CA HIS A 53 0.85 3.97 7.33
C HIS A 53 1.27 2.56 6.88
N ASN A 54 2.44 2.09 7.32
CA ASN A 54 2.92 0.74 7.04
C ASN A 54 2.08 -0.39 7.67
N ILE A 55 1.05 -0.08 8.46
CA ILE A 55 0.08 -1.07 8.97
C ILE A 55 -0.59 -1.85 7.83
N VAL A 56 -0.78 -1.24 6.67
CA VAL A 56 -1.33 -1.90 5.46
C VAL A 56 -0.24 -2.38 4.50
N ARG A 57 1.03 -2.39 4.91
CA ARG A 57 2.12 -2.84 4.03
C ARG A 57 2.03 -4.33 3.79
N HIS A 58 1.83 -4.72 2.53
CA HIS A 58 1.89 -6.13 2.19
C HIS A 58 3.34 -6.64 2.22
N PRO A 59 3.61 -7.78 2.87
CA PRO A 59 4.95 -8.39 2.95
C PRO A 59 5.51 -8.90 1.60
N ASP A 60 4.65 -9.06 0.59
CA ASP A 60 5.07 -9.35 -0.79
C ASP A 60 5.54 -8.11 -1.56
N MET A 61 5.38 -6.90 -1.01
CA MET A 61 5.90 -5.71 -1.68
C MET A 61 7.43 -5.65 -1.49
N PRO A 62 8.22 -5.53 -2.58
CA PRO A 62 9.67 -5.47 -2.49
C PRO A 62 10.13 -4.28 -1.65
N LYS A 63 11.16 -4.46 -0.84
CA LYS A 63 11.67 -3.36 0.01
C LYS A 63 12.21 -2.20 -0.81
N SER A 64 12.74 -2.47 -2.00
CA SER A 64 13.25 -1.46 -2.93
C SER A 64 12.20 -0.46 -3.38
N ILE A 65 10.94 -0.88 -3.59
CA ILE A 65 9.86 0.01 -4.03
C ILE A 65 9.56 1.09 -2.97
N PHE A 66 9.56 0.73 -1.69
CA PHE A 66 9.39 1.72 -0.62
C PHE A 66 10.62 2.61 -0.44
N LYS A 67 11.82 2.10 -0.71
CA LYS A 67 13.04 2.93 -0.71
C LYS A 67 12.95 3.99 -1.80
N GLU A 68 12.55 3.59 -3.01
CA GLU A 68 12.31 4.48 -4.14
C GLU A 68 11.23 5.52 -3.82
N LEU A 69 10.11 5.10 -3.25
CA LEU A 69 9.05 6.01 -2.79
C LEU A 69 9.60 7.14 -1.93
N TRP A 70 10.41 6.82 -0.92
CA TRP A 70 10.97 7.85 -0.05
C TRP A 70 11.98 8.74 -0.77
N VAL A 71 12.82 8.19 -1.65
CA VAL A 71 13.74 8.98 -2.47
C VAL A 71 12.97 9.96 -3.36
N ASP A 72 11.90 9.50 -4.01
CA ASP A 72 11.07 10.31 -4.91
C ASP A 72 10.27 11.37 -4.16
N LEU A 73 9.73 11.05 -2.98
CA LEU A 73 9.10 12.05 -2.13
C LEU A 73 10.07 13.16 -1.72
N GLN A 74 11.34 12.84 -1.46
CA GLN A 74 12.33 13.86 -1.07
C GLN A 74 12.88 14.66 -2.25
N THR A 75 13.04 14.04 -3.42
CA THR A 75 13.70 14.65 -4.58
C THR A 75 12.73 15.26 -5.60
N LYS A 76 11.56 14.66 -5.78
CA LYS A 76 10.53 15.06 -6.76
C LYS A 76 9.27 15.64 -6.12
N GLY A 77 9.14 15.50 -4.80
CA GLY A 77 7.94 15.90 -4.04
C GLY A 77 6.72 15.00 -4.25
N ARG A 78 6.87 13.92 -5.02
CA ARG A 78 5.79 12.98 -5.35
C ARG A 78 6.34 11.61 -5.75
N TRP A 79 5.54 10.59 -5.57
CA TRP A 79 5.77 9.24 -6.05
C TRP A 79 4.45 8.64 -6.55
N SER A 80 4.53 7.79 -7.57
CA SER A 80 3.39 6.96 -7.95
C SER A 80 3.82 5.55 -8.32
N GLY A 81 2.92 4.60 -8.11
CA GLY A 81 3.19 3.20 -8.42
C GLY A 81 2.08 2.27 -7.94
N VAL A 82 2.15 1.01 -8.38
CA VAL A 82 1.19 -0.01 -7.96
C VAL A 82 1.60 -0.58 -6.59
N VAL A 83 0.64 -0.80 -5.71
CA VAL A 83 0.88 -1.30 -4.36
C VAL A 83 -0.11 -2.39 -4.01
N LYS A 84 0.42 -3.53 -3.58
CA LYS A 84 -0.34 -4.56 -2.85
C LYS A 84 -0.36 -4.16 -1.38
N ASN A 85 -1.55 -4.02 -0.81
CA ASN A 85 -1.76 -3.70 0.60
C ASN A 85 -2.34 -4.89 1.35
N LEU A 86 -1.95 -5.04 2.61
CA LEU A 86 -2.47 -6.02 3.55
C LEU A 86 -3.71 -5.47 4.24
N ARG A 87 -4.73 -6.30 4.40
CA ARG A 87 -5.91 -6.02 5.20
C ARG A 87 -5.73 -6.53 6.64
N LYS A 88 -6.55 -6.00 7.55
CA LYS A 88 -6.61 -6.45 8.95
C LYS A 88 -6.89 -7.96 9.09
N ASP A 89 -7.72 -8.49 8.20
CA ASP A 89 -8.14 -9.91 8.15
C ASP A 89 -7.16 -10.82 7.39
N GLU A 90 -5.92 -10.35 7.19
CA GLU A 90 -4.82 -11.02 6.49
C GLU A 90 -4.98 -11.14 4.97
N GLY A 91 -6.13 -10.76 4.40
CA GLY A 91 -6.31 -10.63 2.95
C GLY A 91 -5.53 -9.46 2.35
N PHE A 92 -5.74 -9.19 1.07
CA PHE A 92 -5.04 -8.10 0.38
C PHE A 92 -5.91 -7.34 -0.60
N TYR A 93 -5.42 -6.21 -1.08
CA TYR A 93 -6.01 -5.45 -2.17
C TYR A 93 -4.93 -4.72 -2.97
N TRP A 94 -5.18 -4.52 -4.26
CA TRP A 94 -4.29 -3.81 -5.16
C TRP A 94 -4.80 -2.40 -5.48
N VAL A 95 -3.87 -1.47 -5.59
CA VAL A 95 -4.14 -0.08 -5.96
C VAL A 95 -3.02 0.48 -6.83
N TYR A 96 -3.35 1.47 -7.66
CA TYR A 96 -2.39 2.46 -8.10
C TYR A 96 -2.38 3.59 -7.07
N ALA A 97 -1.21 3.92 -6.53
CA ALA A 97 -1.05 4.92 -5.49
C ALA A 97 -0.33 6.15 -6.06
N GLU A 98 -0.85 7.32 -5.76
CA GLU A 98 -0.21 8.62 -5.97
C GLU A 98 0.00 9.26 -4.60
N ILE A 99 1.25 9.60 -4.29
CA ILE A 99 1.65 10.17 -3.01
C ILE A 99 2.37 11.48 -3.29
N SER A 100 1.99 12.54 -2.58
CA SER A 100 2.61 13.86 -2.73
C SER A 100 2.89 14.53 -1.38
N GLN A 101 3.88 15.41 -1.41
CA GLN A 101 4.09 16.41 -0.38
C GLN A 101 2.97 17.44 -0.38
N VAL A 102 2.62 17.94 0.81
CA VAL A 102 1.76 19.10 0.97
C VAL A 102 2.54 20.17 1.72
N LEU A 103 2.65 21.34 1.09
CA LEU A 103 3.39 22.48 1.60
C LEU A 103 2.43 23.55 2.12
N LYS A 104 2.77 24.19 3.24
CA LYS A 104 2.13 25.41 3.73
C LYS A 104 3.21 26.45 3.96
N ASN A 105 3.13 27.59 3.25
CA ASN A 105 4.16 28.63 3.26
C ASN A 105 5.55 28.04 2.97
N GLU A 106 5.66 27.26 1.89
CA GLU A 106 6.90 26.56 1.45
C GLU A 106 7.44 25.51 2.44
N LYS A 107 6.81 25.33 3.60
CA LYS A 107 7.17 24.32 4.58
C LYS A 107 6.37 23.04 4.35
N LEU A 108 7.06 21.91 4.27
CA LEU A 108 6.43 20.59 4.25
C LEU A 108 5.70 20.34 5.58
N ILE A 109 4.40 20.00 5.50
CA ILE A 109 3.54 19.80 6.68
C ILE A 109 2.88 18.43 6.73
N GLU A 110 2.60 17.79 5.60
CA GLU A 110 1.96 16.47 5.54
C GLU A 110 2.33 15.76 4.23
N TYR A 111 2.08 14.45 4.19
CA TYR A 111 1.99 13.69 2.96
C TYR A 111 0.54 13.31 2.70
N LYS A 112 0.13 13.33 1.43
CA LYS A 112 -1.20 12.90 0.99
C LYS A 112 -1.06 11.74 0.03
N SER A 113 -1.90 10.72 0.19
CA SER A 113 -2.02 9.61 -0.75
C SER A 113 -3.44 9.48 -1.27
N ILE A 114 -3.56 9.35 -2.60
CA ILE A 114 -4.77 8.96 -3.31
C ILE A 114 -4.48 7.63 -3.97
N ARG A 115 -5.44 6.70 -3.89
CA ARG A 115 -5.30 5.34 -4.38
C ARG A 115 -6.54 4.95 -5.19
N THR A 116 -6.31 4.43 -6.39
CA THR A 116 -7.32 4.03 -7.36
C THR A 116 -7.23 2.53 -7.65
N PRO A 117 -8.33 1.89 -8.09
CA PRO A 117 -8.30 0.51 -8.55
C PRO A 117 -7.44 0.35 -9.82
N ILE A 118 -6.92 -0.86 -10.03
CA ILE A 118 -6.18 -1.25 -11.23
C ILE A 118 -6.86 -2.44 -11.93
N SER A 119 -6.55 -2.62 -13.21
CA SER A 119 -7.08 -3.72 -14.01
C SER A 119 -6.57 -5.09 -13.53
N PHE A 120 -7.25 -6.16 -13.91
CA PHE A 120 -6.79 -7.52 -13.59
C PHE A 120 -5.45 -7.84 -14.27
N GLU A 121 -5.28 -7.40 -15.50
CA GLU A 121 -4.04 -7.53 -16.28
C GLU A 121 -2.87 -6.82 -15.59
N GLU A 122 -3.12 -5.62 -15.05
CA GLU A 122 -2.12 -4.89 -14.27
C GLU A 122 -1.73 -5.64 -13.00
N LYS A 123 -2.70 -6.24 -12.27
CA LYS A 123 -2.41 -7.03 -11.06
C LYS A 123 -1.48 -8.20 -11.38
N ILE A 124 -1.74 -8.94 -12.46
CA ILE A 124 -0.87 -10.04 -12.89
C ILE A 124 0.52 -9.52 -13.23
N LYS A 125 0.60 -8.47 -14.06
CA LYS A 125 1.86 -7.86 -14.48
C LYS A 125 2.71 -7.45 -13.28
N TYR A 126 2.12 -6.75 -12.31
CA TYR A 126 2.85 -6.26 -11.13
C TYR A 126 3.19 -7.36 -10.13
N GLN A 127 2.35 -8.39 -9.98
CA GLN A 127 2.68 -9.55 -9.17
C GLN A 127 3.94 -10.25 -9.72
N LEU A 128 4.00 -10.52 -11.03
CA LEU A 128 5.18 -11.13 -11.68
C LEU A 128 6.42 -10.24 -11.54
N LEU A 129 6.28 -8.94 -11.79
CA LEU A 129 7.38 -7.98 -11.65
C LEU A 129 7.93 -7.95 -10.23
N TYR A 130 7.06 -7.90 -9.22
CA TYR A 130 7.49 -7.85 -7.82
C TYR A 130 8.11 -9.16 -7.35
N ASP A 131 7.63 -10.29 -7.84
CA ASP A 131 8.28 -11.57 -7.58
C ASP A 131 9.70 -11.62 -8.17
N GLU A 132 9.91 -11.10 -9.38
CA GLU A 132 11.24 -11.01 -10.02
C GLU A 132 12.18 -10.06 -9.25
N ILE A 133 11.70 -8.88 -8.84
CA ILE A 133 12.49 -7.93 -8.05
C ILE A 133 12.91 -8.56 -6.72
N ARG A 134 12.02 -9.29 -6.06
CA ARG A 134 12.31 -9.94 -4.78
C ARG A 134 13.33 -11.04 -4.93
N GLU A 135 13.22 -11.85 -5.98
CA GLU A 135 14.22 -12.86 -6.32
C GLU A 135 15.60 -12.23 -6.53
N LYS A 136 15.69 -11.17 -7.33
CA LYS A 136 16.94 -10.42 -7.54
C LYS A 136 17.52 -9.82 -6.25
N ASN A 137 16.66 -9.44 -5.31
CA ASN A 137 17.06 -8.89 -4.03
C ASN A 137 17.35 -9.95 -2.94
N ASN A 138 17.25 -11.25 -3.26
CA ASN A 138 17.29 -12.34 -2.28
C ASN A 138 16.25 -12.18 -1.15
N GLU A 139 15.09 -11.61 -1.46
CA GLU A 139 13.96 -11.48 -0.53
C GLU A 139 13.13 -12.78 -0.51
N ILE A 140 12.56 -13.12 0.65
CA ILE A 140 11.80 -14.37 0.83
C ILE A 140 10.56 -14.41 -0.06
N LYS A 141 10.55 -15.20 -1.12
CA LYS A 141 9.36 -15.40 -1.94
C LYS A 141 8.34 -16.31 -1.25
N ARG A 142 7.06 -15.93 -1.28
CA ARG A 142 5.98 -16.81 -0.83
C ARG A 142 5.63 -17.77 -1.95
N VAL A 143 5.61 -19.06 -1.63
CA VAL A 143 5.19 -20.11 -2.56
C VAL A 143 4.00 -20.81 -1.94
N ILE A 144 2.86 -20.78 -2.63
CA ILE A 144 1.69 -21.57 -2.27
C ILE A 144 1.97 -22.99 -2.76
N LYS A 145 2.13 -23.93 -1.82
CA LYS A 145 2.19 -25.36 -2.13
C LYS A 145 0.85 -25.97 -1.79
N TYR A 146 0.20 -26.59 -2.77
CA TYR A 146 -0.92 -27.49 -2.50
C TYR A 146 -0.32 -28.80 -1.97
N ILE A 147 -0.70 -29.20 -0.75
CA ILE A 147 -0.36 -30.50 -0.14
C ILE A 147 -1.56 -31.42 -0.31
#